data_AF-A0A950ZT30-F1
#
_entry.id   AF-A0A950ZT30-F1
#
_cell.length_a   1.000
_cell.length_b   1.000
_cell.length_c   1.000
_cell.angle_alpha   90.00
_cell.angle_beta   90.00
_cell.angle_gamma   90.00
#
_symmetry.space_group_name_H-M   'P 1'
#
loop_
_entity.id
_entity.type
_entity.pdbx_description
1 polymer ?
#
loop_
_entity_poly.entity_id
_entity_poly.type
_entity_poly.pdbx_seq_one_letter_code
_entity_poly.pdbx_strand_id
1 'polypeptide(L)'
;MESKAVAVAFSPRRSLLAEVDWQPATLWRGYVRELNGPAIWAGVTAFIWYAVGVVPVQIAVIGHFGLSSGQVSSWIFIVWMSGSLASIALSLIYRQPIPITSSIPALLFLGTLADRFSFSELLGANLMAGIVMMVLGASGMGSQLLRWLPLPIALGMLSGSIFGDVSNLVQMTVADGFVPAMTILGYLVGRIMRQPRVPPIALAVAAGAGALVLTGQLSPAPVYGRPQHW
;
A
#
# COMPACT_ATOMS: atom_id res chain seq x y z
N MET A 1 -39.22 46.78 7.12
CA MET A 1 -39.25 45.38 6.67
C MET A 1 -37.96 45.13 5.90
N GLU A 2 -37.18 44.16 6.37
CA GLU A 2 -36.17 43.35 5.63
C GLU A 2 -35.17 44.11 4.73
N SER A 3 -33.88 44.17 5.04
CA SER A 3 -32.99 43.02 4.90
C SER A 3 -31.66 43.28 5.63
N LYS A 4 -31.52 42.70 6.82
CA LYS A 4 -30.26 42.60 7.59
C LYS A 4 -29.66 41.18 7.49
N ALA A 5 -29.87 40.47 6.37
CA ALA A 5 -29.65 39.03 6.29
C ALA A 5 -28.44 38.57 5.45
N VAL A 6 -27.39 39.40 5.27
CA VAL A 6 -26.22 39.01 4.44
C VAL A 6 -24.87 39.17 5.16
N ALA A 7 -24.84 39.44 6.47
CA ALA A 7 -23.60 39.67 7.23
C ALA A 7 -23.36 38.65 8.36
N VAL A 8 -23.71 37.37 8.17
CA VAL A 8 -23.42 36.29 9.13
C VAL A 8 -23.04 35.00 8.39
N ALA A 9 -21.81 34.90 7.87
CA ALA A 9 -21.27 33.61 7.41
C ALA A 9 -19.73 33.49 7.35
N PHE A 10 -18.98 34.46 7.88
CA PHE A 10 -17.52 34.36 8.03
C PHE A 10 -17.10 34.80 9.43
N SER A 11 -17.57 34.07 10.45
CA SER A 11 -16.80 34.01 11.69
C SER A 11 -15.68 32.98 11.48
N PRO A 12 -14.42 33.29 11.83
CA PRO A 12 -13.38 32.28 11.83
C PRO A 12 -13.74 31.28 12.94
N ARG A 13 -14.34 30.13 12.59
CA ARG A 13 -14.49 28.99 13.51
C ARG A 13 -13.10 28.46 13.84
N ARG A 14 -12.44 29.13 14.79
CA ARG A 14 -11.25 28.70 15.53
C ARG A 14 -11.54 27.50 16.47
N SER A 15 -12.67 26.83 16.34
CA SER A 15 -13.19 25.88 17.33
C SER A 15 -13.36 24.45 16.84
N LEU A 16 -12.95 24.09 15.62
CA LEU A 16 -13.00 22.69 15.15
C LEU A 16 -11.74 21.88 15.43
N LEU A 17 -10.67 22.52 15.93
CA LEU A 17 -9.41 21.86 16.30
C LEU A 17 -9.17 21.84 17.82
N ALA A 18 -10.12 22.34 18.62
CA ALA A 18 -9.89 22.64 20.04
C ALA A 18 -10.39 21.57 21.02
N GLU A 19 -11.09 20.51 20.59
CA GLU A 19 -11.54 19.44 21.49
C GLU A 19 -11.40 18.07 20.81
N VAL A 20 -10.17 17.68 20.45
CA VAL A 20 -9.82 16.26 20.62
C VAL A 20 -9.43 16.14 22.08
N ASP A 21 -10.41 15.84 22.92
CA ASP A 21 -10.20 15.62 24.34
C ASP A 21 -9.35 14.35 24.49
N TRP A 22 -8.02 14.55 24.57
CA TRP A 22 -7.02 13.50 24.77
C TRP A 22 -7.10 13.00 26.21
N GLN A 23 -8.23 12.37 26.56
CA GLN A 23 -8.35 11.72 27.85
C GLN A 23 -7.33 10.58 27.91
N PRO A 24 -6.42 10.56 28.90
CA PRO A 24 -5.58 9.41 29.10
C PRO A 24 -6.49 8.28 29.58
N ALA A 25 -6.89 7.39 28.67
CA ALA A 25 -7.26 6.04 29.06
C ALA A 25 -6.01 5.40 29.64
N THR A 26 -5.78 5.67 30.92
CA THR A 26 -4.90 4.88 31.75
C THR A 26 -5.49 3.47 31.72
N LEU A 27 -4.62 2.48 31.48
CA LEU A 27 -4.90 1.04 31.47
C LEU A 27 -5.30 0.45 30.12
N TRP A 28 -4.61 -0.64 29.78
CA TRP A 28 -4.91 -1.66 28.76
C TRP A 28 -6.41 -1.96 28.53
N ARG A 29 -7.23 -1.77 29.57
CA ARG A 29 -8.70 -1.89 29.52
C ARG A 29 -9.36 -0.92 28.54
N GLY A 30 -8.77 0.26 28.27
CA GLY A 30 -9.25 1.20 27.25
C GLY A 30 -9.13 0.64 25.83
N TYR A 31 -7.96 0.09 25.49
CA TYR A 31 -7.71 -0.51 24.16
C TYR A 31 -8.63 -1.69 23.86
N VAL A 32 -8.85 -2.59 24.84
CA VAL A 32 -9.77 -3.72 24.67
C VAL A 32 -11.22 -3.25 24.52
N ARG A 33 -11.56 -2.09 25.10
CA ARG A 33 -12.90 -1.48 24.97
C ARG A 33 -13.11 -0.80 23.61
N GLU A 34 -12.03 -0.37 22.96
CA GLU A 34 -12.05 0.19 21.60
C GLU A 34 -12.11 -0.88 20.50
N LEU A 35 -11.80 -2.14 20.81
CA LEU A 35 -12.05 -3.29 19.94
C LEU A 35 -13.55 -3.59 19.85
N ASN A 36 -14.26 -2.77 19.08
CA ASN A 36 -15.67 -2.94 18.76
C ASN A 36 -15.85 -3.49 17.33
N GLY A 37 -17.08 -3.89 16.99
CA GLY A 37 -17.40 -4.42 15.65
C GLY A 37 -16.93 -3.52 14.50
N PRO A 38 -17.21 -2.20 14.52
CA PRO A 38 -16.68 -1.27 13.53
C PRO A 38 -15.16 -1.26 13.40
N ALA A 39 -14.42 -1.29 14.51
CA ALA A 39 -12.95 -1.33 14.49
C ALA A 39 -12.41 -2.62 13.85
N ILE A 40 -13.05 -3.76 14.14
CA ILE A 40 -12.71 -5.04 13.51
C ILE A 40 -12.98 -4.98 12.00
N TRP A 41 -14.15 -4.46 11.58
CA TRP A 41 -14.47 -4.31 10.15
C TRP A 41 -13.54 -3.34 9.43
N ALA A 42 -13.14 -2.24 10.07
CA ALA A 42 -12.13 -1.33 9.54
C ALA A 42 -10.78 -2.03 9.36
N GLY A 43 -10.35 -2.83 10.34
CA GLY A 43 -9.12 -3.62 10.24
C GLY A 43 -9.17 -4.67 9.12
N VAL A 44 -10.27 -5.42 9.01
CA VAL A 44 -10.48 -6.44 7.97
C VAL A 44 -10.48 -5.81 6.58
N THR A 45 -11.20 -4.70 6.39
CA THR A 45 -11.25 -4.01 5.09
C THR A 45 -9.89 -3.42 4.73
N ALA A 46 -9.18 -2.80 5.67
CA ALA A 46 -7.82 -2.31 5.47
C ALA A 46 -6.85 -3.45 5.10
N PHE A 47 -6.96 -4.60 5.78
CA PHE A 47 -6.17 -5.80 5.47
C PHE A 47 -6.44 -6.30 4.05
N ILE A 48 -7.70 -6.44 3.65
CA ILE A 48 -8.06 -6.89 2.30
C ILE A 48 -7.50 -5.94 1.25
N TRP A 49 -7.63 -4.62 1.45
CA TRP A 49 -7.06 -3.62 0.55
C TRP A 49 -5.55 -3.76 0.40
N TYR A 50 -4.85 -3.95 1.52
CA TYR A 50 -3.39 -4.09 1.51
C TYR A 50 -2.96 -5.44 0.90
N ALA A 51 -3.68 -6.52 1.19
CA ALA A 51 -3.45 -7.84 0.61
C ALA A 51 -3.61 -7.85 -0.91
N VAL A 52 -4.69 -7.27 -1.43
CA VAL A 52 -4.95 -7.22 -2.87
C VAL A 52 -4.00 -6.26 -3.59
N GLY A 53 -3.63 -5.14 -2.95
CA GLY A 53 -2.76 -4.14 -3.57
C GLY A 53 -1.28 -4.54 -3.61
N VAL A 54 -0.74 -5.02 -2.48
CA VAL A 54 0.72 -5.15 -2.30
C VAL A 54 1.23 -6.56 -2.60
N VAL A 55 0.47 -7.60 -2.25
CA VAL A 55 0.94 -9.00 -2.37
C VAL A 55 1.23 -9.39 -3.83
N PRO A 56 0.38 -9.09 -4.83
CA PRO A 56 0.67 -9.47 -6.21
C PRO A 56 1.96 -8.86 -6.75
N VAL A 57 2.20 -7.58 -6.44
CA VAL A 57 3.42 -6.87 -6.86
C VAL A 57 4.66 -7.45 -6.16
N GLN A 58 4.56 -7.74 -4.85
CA GLN A 58 5.64 -8.40 -4.12
C GLN A 58 6.01 -9.74 -4.75
N ILE A 59 5.03 -10.60 -5.03
CA ILE A 59 5.27 -11.91 -5.62
C ILE A 59 5.88 -11.79 -7.02
N ALA A 60 5.39 -10.84 -7.84
CA ALA A 60 5.94 -10.59 -9.16
C ALA A 60 7.43 -10.21 -9.10
N VAL A 61 7.80 -9.28 -8.20
CA VAL A 61 9.20 -8.88 -8.01
C VAL A 61 10.05 -10.03 -7.49
N ILE A 62 9.57 -10.77 -6.49
CA ILE A 62 10.32 -11.87 -5.87
C ILE A 62 10.59 -13.00 -6.86
N GLY A 63 9.69 -13.22 -7.83
CA GLY A 63 9.89 -14.18 -8.91
C GLY A 63 11.17 -13.95 -9.71
N HIS A 64 11.68 -12.71 -9.77
CA HIS A 64 12.93 -12.38 -10.44
C HIS A 64 14.19 -12.82 -9.67
N PHE A 65 14.10 -13.08 -8.36
CA PHE A 65 15.26 -13.43 -7.53
C PHE A 65 15.57 -14.93 -7.49
N GLY A 66 14.76 -15.78 -8.14
CA GLY A 66 15.01 -17.23 -8.22
C GLY A 66 15.00 -17.96 -6.87
N LEU A 67 14.25 -17.46 -5.88
CA LEU A 67 14.23 -18.00 -4.52
C LEU A 67 13.43 -19.31 -4.40
N SER A 68 13.80 -20.14 -3.42
CA SER A 68 13.00 -21.33 -3.06
C SER A 68 11.67 -20.94 -2.41
N SER A 69 10.68 -21.84 -2.46
CA SER A 69 9.35 -21.63 -1.86
C SER A 69 9.39 -21.30 -0.36
N GLY A 70 10.30 -21.95 0.37
CA GLY A 70 10.53 -21.69 1.79
C GLY A 70 11.08 -20.28 2.03
N GLN A 71 11.97 -19.79 1.18
CA GLN A 71 12.54 -18.44 1.28
C GLN A 71 11.50 -17.37 0.93
N VAL A 72 10.67 -17.57 -0.11
CA VAL A 72 9.58 -16.63 -0.45
C VAL A 72 8.58 -16.53 0.70
N SER A 73 8.16 -17.67 1.25
CA SER A 73 7.22 -17.70 2.37
C SER A 73 7.80 -17.04 3.62
N SER A 74 9.08 -17.31 3.92
CA SER A 74 9.79 -16.68 5.05
C SER A 74 9.93 -15.17 4.85
N TRP A 75 10.25 -14.72 3.63
CA TRP A 75 10.36 -13.29 3.32
C TRP A 75 9.04 -12.57 3.50
N ILE A 76 7.94 -13.10 2.94
CA ILE A 76 6.60 -12.51 3.07
C ILE A 76 6.22 -12.46 4.56
N PHE A 77 6.42 -13.56 5.28
CA PHE A 77 6.15 -13.63 6.71
C PHE A 77 6.94 -12.56 7.49
N ILE A 78 8.26 -12.46 7.28
CA ILE A 78 9.12 -11.51 7.99
C ILE A 78 8.70 -10.07 7.69
N VAL A 79 8.49 -9.71 6.42
CA VAL A 79 8.12 -8.34 6.01
C VAL A 79 6.78 -7.92 6.61
N TRP A 80 5.79 -8.80 6.55
CA TRP A 80 4.44 -8.50 7.05
C TRP A 80 4.38 -8.52 8.58
N MET A 81 5.01 -9.50 9.23
CA MET A 81 5.04 -9.60 10.69
C MET A 81 5.82 -8.43 11.31
N SER A 82 7.01 -8.12 10.79
CA SER A 82 7.84 -7.03 11.34
C SER A 82 7.18 -5.67 11.16
N GLY A 83 6.64 -5.38 9.96
CA GLY A 83 5.92 -4.14 9.69
C GLY A 83 4.67 -3.99 10.56
N SER A 84 3.87 -5.06 10.69
CA SER A 84 2.67 -5.04 11.52
C SER A 84 2.99 -4.86 13.00
N LEU A 85 3.99 -5.58 13.51
CA LEU A 85 4.40 -5.47 14.92
C LEU A 85 4.95 -4.08 15.23
N ALA A 86 5.78 -3.52 14.35
CA ALA A 86 6.30 -2.16 14.50
C ALA A 86 5.17 -1.12 14.41
N SER A 87 4.25 -1.28 13.46
CA SER A 87 3.09 -0.38 13.30
C SER A 87 2.20 -0.41 14.54
N ILE A 88 1.87 -1.60 15.07
CA ILE A 88 1.09 -1.74 16.30
C ILE A 88 1.84 -1.11 17.48
N ALA A 89 3.12 -1.44 17.68
CA ALA A 89 3.91 -0.93 18.79
C ALA A 89 3.99 0.60 18.78
N LEU A 90 4.38 1.21 17.66
CA LEU A 90 4.47 2.66 17.56
C LEU A 90 3.11 3.33 17.64
N SER A 91 2.06 2.74 17.05
CA SER A 91 0.72 3.33 17.14
C SER A 91 0.21 3.36 18.59
N LEU A 92 0.54 2.33 19.39
CA LEU A 92 0.20 2.28 20.81
C LEU A 92 1.08 3.21 21.67
N ILE A 93 2.36 3.36 21.34
CA ILE A 93 3.30 4.24 22.05
C ILE A 93 2.98 5.72 21.78
N TYR A 94 2.84 6.10 20.51
CA TYR A 94 2.62 7.47 20.08
C TYR A 94 1.15 7.88 20.02
N ARG A 95 0.22 6.92 20.20
CA ARG A 95 -1.24 7.15 20.14
C ARG A 95 -1.70 7.82 18.85
N GLN A 96 -1.02 7.49 17.76
CA GLN A 96 -1.31 7.97 16.41
C GLN A 96 -1.32 6.77 15.47
N PRO A 97 -2.20 6.72 14.46
CA PRO A 97 -2.18 5.65 13.47
C PRO A 97 -0.90 5.79 12.63
N ILE A 98 0.13 5.00 12.95
CA ILE A 98 1.43 5.01 12.25
C ILE A 98 1.53 3.73 11.42
N PRO A 99 1.17 3.76 10.13
CA PRO A 99 1.28 2.60 9.26
C PRO A 99 2.74 2.37 8.86
N ILE A 100 3.36 1.32 9.39
CA ILE A 100 4.65 0.84 8.90
C ILE A 100 4.39 -0.28 7.90
N THR A 101 4.69 0.01 6.64
CA THR A 101 4.36 -0.85 5.51
C THR A 101 5.52 -0.93 4.53
N SER A 102 5.47 -1.91 3.63
CA SER A 102 6.46 -2.01 2.56
C SER A 102 6.20 -0.96 1.49
N SER A 103 7.26 -0.44 0.88
CA SER A 103 7.18 0.55 -0.19
C SER A 103 7.14 -0.13 -1.56
N ILE A 104 6.05 0.05 -2.31
CA ILE A 104 5.88 -0.48 -3.67
C ILE A 104 6.99 0.04 -4.60
N PRO A 105 7.28 1.35 -4.69
CA PRO A 105 8.37 1.85 -5.54
C PRO A 105 9.73 1.27 -5.19
N ALA A 106 10.00 1.03 -3.89
CA ALA A 106 11.26 0.43 -3.46
C ALA A 106 11.38 -1.04 -3.90
N LEU A 107 10.28 -1.80 -3.86
CA LEU A 107 10.24 -3.18 -4.36
C LEU A 107 10.47 -3.23 -5.87
N LEU A 108 9.78 -2.38 -6.63
CA LEU A 108 9.96 -2.32 -8.08
C LEU A 108 11.39 -1.93 -8.45
N PHE A 109 11.96 -0.95 -7.76
CA PHE A 109 13.37 -0.57 -7.92
C PHE A 109 14.30 -1.76 -7.67
N LEU A 110 14.11 -2.53 -6.59
CA LEU A 110 14.88 -3.75 -6.34
C LEU A 110 14.74 -4.77 -7.48
N GLY A 111 13.54 -4.90 -8.05
CA GLY A 111 13.30 -5.73 -9.24
C GLY A 111 14.16 -5.32 -10.44
N THR A 112 14.34 -4.02 -10.69
CA THR A 112 15.20 -3.53 -11.77
C THR A 112 16.69 -3.83 -11.58
N LEU A 113 17.10 -4.15 -10.35
CA LEU A 113 18.47 -4.48 -9.99
C LEU A 113 18.75 -5.98 -9.97
N ALA A 114 17.71 -6.82 -10.06
CA ALA A 114 17.82 -8.28 -9.97
C ALA A 114 18.79 -8.88 -11.00
N ASP A 115 18.83 -8.31 -12.21
CA ASP A 115 19.71 -8.78 -13.30
C ASP A 115 21.14 -8.22 -13.20
N ARG A 116 21.38 -7.24 -12.33
CA ARG A 116 22.67 -6.52 -12.23
C ARG A 116 23.50 -6.91 -11.02
N PHE A 117 22.86 -7.37 -9.96
CA PHE A 117 23.51 -7.70 -8.69
C PHE A 117 23.00 -9.03 -8.15
N SER A 118 23.86 -9.76 -7.46
CA SER A 118 23.45 -10.99 -6.79
C SER A 118 22.47 -10.71 -5.65
N PHE A 119 21.62 -11.68 -5.34
CA PHE A 119 20.66 -11.57 -4.22
C PHE A 119 21.36 -11.24 -2.89
N SER A 120 22.56 -11.81 -2.65
CA SER A 120 23.36 -11.53 -1.45
C SER A 120 23.83 -10.08 -1.36
N GLU A 121 24.25 -9.49 -2.48
CA GLU A 121 24.65 -8.07 -2.54
C GLU A 121 23.45 -7.16 -2.30
N LEU A 122 22.31 -7.46 -2.91
CA LEU A 122 21.06 -6.72 -2.70
C LEU A 122 20.59 -6.77 -1.25
N LEU A 123 20.64 -7.95 -0.61
CA LEU A 123 20.32 -8.11 0.81
C LEU A 123 21.27 -7.31 1.70
N GLY A 124 22.57 -7.39 1.46
CA GLY A 124 23.58 -6.67 2.22
C GLY A 124 23.42 -5.15 2.09
N ALA A 125 23.22 -4.66 0.87
CA ALA A 125 22.98 -3.25 0.60
C ALA A 125 21.69 -2.76 1.29
N ASN A 126 20.62 -3.54 1.26
CA ASN A 126 19.36 -3.17 1.92
C ASN A 126 19.48 -3.16 3.44
N LEU A 127 20.22 -4.12 4.02
CA LEU A 127 20.50 -4.14 5.46
C LEU A 127 21.34 -2.91 5.88
N MET A 128 22.37 -2.59 5.10
CA MET A 128 23.20 -1.39 5.34
C MET A 128 22.37 -0.11 5.22
N ALA A 129 21.50 0.00 4.22
CA ALA A 129 20.58 1.12 4.08
C ALA A 129 19.65 1.25 5.29
N GLY A 130 19.12 0.12 5.80
CA GLY A 130 18.31 0.08 7.02
C GLY A 130 19.07 0.55 8.27
N ILE A 131 20.33 0.13 8.44
CA ILE A 131 21.19 0.58 9.54
C ILE A 131 21.43 2.09 9.44
N VAL A 132 21.75 2.60 8.25
CA VAL A 132 21.94 4.04 8.03
C VAL A 132 20.66 4.81 8.36
N MET A 133 19.50 4.33 7.92
CA MET A 133 18.20 4.94 8.24
C MET A 133 17.91 4.92 9.74
N MET A 134 18.26 3.84 10.45
CA MET A 134 18.10 3.75 11.90
C MET A 134 18.99 4.76 12.63
N VAL A 135 20.25 4.90 12.20
CA VAL A 135 21.18 5.91 12.76
C VAL A 135 20.67 7.33 12.50
N LEU A 136 20.18 7.62 11.29
CA LEU A 136 19.60 8.92 10.93
C LEU A 136 18.31 9.24 11.70
N GLY A 137 17.48 8.23 11.95
CA GLY A 137 16.29 8.34 12.78
C GLY A 137 16.64 8.63 14.24
N ALA A 138 17.60 7.88 14.80
CA ALA A 138 18.05 8.03 16.18
C ALA A 138 18.80 9.36 16.43
N SER A 139 19.51 9.88 15.42
CA SER A 139 20.21 11.17 15.53
C SER A 139 19.31 12.39 15.40
N GLY A 140 18.01 12.22 15.05
CA GLY A 140 17.07 13.32 14.82
C GLY A 140 17.31 14.11 13.52
N MET A 141 18.34 13.74 12.76
CA MET A 141 18.72 14.38 11.50
C MET A 141 17.66 14.20 10.41
N GLY A 142 16.79 13.20 10.53
CA GLY A 142 15.67 13.01 9.59
C GLY A 142 14.81 14.27 9.43
N SER A 143 14.58 15.01 10.52
CA SER A 143 13.82 16.28 10.48
C SER A 143 14.54 17.37 9.69
N GLN A 144 15.88 17.41 9.73
CA GLN A 144 16.69 18.32 8.92
C GLN A 144 16.68 17.90 7.45
N LEU A 145 16.79 16.59 7.17
CA LEU A 145 16.74 16.06 5.81
C LEU A 145 15.40 16.40 5.12
N LEU A 146 14.29 16.29 5.84
CA LEU A 146 12.97 16.68 5.34
C LEU A 146 12.83 18.18 5.09
N ARG A 147 13.56 19.03 5.81
CA ARG A 147 13.62 20.48 5.51
C ARG A 147 14.45 20.78 4.26
N TRP A 148 15.42 19.93 3.94
CA TRP A 148 16.29 20.09 2.78
C TRP A 148 15.64 19.61 1.51
N LEU A 149 14.78 18.58 1.59
CA LEU A 149 14.05 18.07 0.45
C LEU A 149 12.80 18.94 0.20
N PRO A 150 12.79 19.80 -0.85
CA PRO A 150 11.62 20.61 -1.14
C PRO A 150 10.45 19.70 -1.49
N LEU A 151 9.27 19.99 -0.93
CA LEU A 151 8.04 19.24 -1.23
C LEU A 151 7.81 19.03 -2.74
N PRO A 152 8.08 19.99 -3.64
CA PRO A 152 7.96 19.77 -5.09
C PRO A 152 8.82 18.62 -5.62
N ILE A 153 10.03 18.42 -5.08
CA ILE A 153 10.92 17.32 -5.52
C ILE A 153 10.36 15.98 -5.04
N ALA A 154 9.89 15.92 -3.79
CA ALA A 154 9.26 14.70 -3.27
C ALA A 154 8.01 14.31 -4.06
N LEU A 155 7.15 15.28 -4.38
CA LEU A 155 5.97 15.05 -5.22
C LEU A 155 6.35 14.68 -6.67
N GLY A 156 7.40 15.28 -7.23
CA GLY A 156 7.93 14.91 -8.55
C GLY A 156 8.45 13.48 -8.59
N MET A 157 9.17 13.04 -7.55
CA MET A 157 9.66 11.66 -7.41
C MET A 157 8.49 10.67 -7.33
N LEU A 158 7.47 10.96 -6.52
CA LEU A 158 6.26 10.14 -6.42
C LEU A 158 5.51 10.08 -7.75
N SER A 159 5.37 11.21 -8.44
CA SER A 159 4.75 11.25 -9.77
C SER A 159 5.53 10.42 -10.78
N GLY A 160 6.86 10.47 -10.75
CA GLY A 160 7.73 9.69 -11.64
C GLY A 160 7.56 8.19 -11.44
N SER A 161 7.52 7.73 -10.18
CA SER A 161 7.32 6.29 -9.89
C SER A 161 5.94 5.81 -10.34
N ILE A 162 4.89 6.58 -10.05
CA ILE A 162 3.51 6.23 -10.45
C ILE A 162 3.36 6.23 -11.97
N PHE A 163 4.01 7.16 -12.67
CA PHE A 163 3.92 7.25 -14.13
C PHE A 163 4.47 6.00 -14.83
N GLY A 164 5.58 5.44 -14.32
CA GLY A 164 6.12 4.17 -14.81
C GLY A 164 5.11 3.03 -14.67
N ASP A 165 4.49 2.90 -13.50
CA ASP A 165 3.48 1.87 -13.23
C ASP A 165 2.25 2.01 -14.12
N VAL A 166 1.74 3.23 -14.29
CA VAL A 166 0.60 3.53 -15.16
C VAL A 166 0.94 3.24 -16.63
N SER A 167 2.13 3.61 -17.09
CA SER A 167 2.59 3.32 -18.45
C SER A 167 2.63 1.80 -18.71
N ASN A 168 3.20 1.04 -17.79
CA ASN A 168 3.25 -0.42 -17.89
C ASN A 168 1.84 -1.04 -17.89
N LEU A 169 0.95 -0.53 -17.04
CA LEU A 169 -0.45 -0.98 -16.99
C LEU A 169 -1.16 -0.75 -18.32
N VAL A 170 -0.96 0.41 -18.97
CA VAL A 170 -1.53 0.71 -20.29
C VAL A 170 -0.98 -0.24 -21.35
N GLN A 171 0.34 -0.48 -21.36
CA GLN A 171 0.95 -1.41 -22.32
C GLN A 171 0.41 -2.83 -22.18
N MET A 172 0.30 -3.34 -20.95
CA MET A 172 -0.30 -4.66 -20.66
C MET A 172 -1.78 -4.71 -21.06
N THR A 173 -2.52 -3.62 -20.83
CA THR A 173 -3.93 -3.50 -21.21
C THR A 173 -4.11 -3.64 -22.72
N VAL A 174 -3.26 -2.99 -23.51
CA VAL A 174 -3.30 -3.04 -24.97
C VAL A 174 -2.84 -4.41 -25.51
N ALA A 175 -1.88 -5.06 -24.85
CA ALA A 175 -1.34 -6.34 -25.29
C ALA A 175 -2.32 -7.52 -25.16
N ASP A 176 -3.01 -7.65 -24.03
CA ASP A 176 -3.93 -8.78 -23.76
C ASP A 176 -5.38 -8.47 -24.17
N GLY A 177 -5.79 -7.19 -24.12
CA GLY A 177 -7.03 -6.66 -24.67
C GLY A 177 -8.33 -7.12 -23.98
N PHE A 178 -8.57 -8.43 -23.88
CA PHE A 178 -9.83 -9.02 -23.42
C PHE A 178 -10.00 -8.99 -21.90
N VAL A 179 -9.05 -9.53 -21.12
CA VAL A 179 -9.13 -9.55 -19.66
C VAL A 179 -9.20 -8.14 -19.06
N PRO A 180 -8.37 -7.18 -19.50
CA PRO A 180 -8.46 -5.80 -19.04
C PRO A 180 -9.80 -5.14 -19.41
N ALA A 181 -10.32 -5.39 -20.63
CA ALA A 181 -11.62 -4.86 -21.05
C ALA A 181 -12.77 -5.38 -20.17
N MET A 182 -12.79 -6.67 -19.84
CA MET A 182 -13.79 -7.24 -18.95
C MET A 182 -13.70 -6.68 -17.53
N THR A 183 -12.48 -6.44 -17.04
CA THR A 183 -12.23 -5.79 -15.75
C THR A 183 -12.79 -4.36 -15.73
N ILE A 184 -12.52 -3.58 -16.78
CA ILE A 184 -13.03 -2.20 -16.95
C ILE A 184 -14.55 -2.20 -17.05
N LEU A 185 -15.14 -3.12 -17.83
CA LEU A 185 -16.60 -3.25 -17.96
C LEU A 185 -17.25 -3.59 -16.61
N GLY A 186 -16.69 -4.53 -15.85
CA GLY A 186 -17.16 -4.86 -14.50
C GLY A 186 -17.15 -3.64 -13.57
N TYR A 187 -16.09 -2.83 -13.62
CA TYR A 187 -16.01 -1.57 -12.88
C TYR A 187 -17.10 -0.58 -13.30
N LEU A 188 -17.27 -0.35 -14.62
CA LEU A 188 -18.25 0.59 -15.15
C LEU A 188 -19.68 0.18 -14.81
N VAL A 189 -20.01 -1.11 -14.95
CA VAL A 189 -21.31 -1.67 -14.56
C VAL A 189 -21.57 -1.42 -13.07
N GLY A 190 -20.59 -1.72 -12.21
CA GLY A 190 -20.72 -1.44 -10.77
C GLY A 190 -20.92 0.03 -10.46
N ARG A 191 -20.24 0.92 -11.20
CA ARG A 191 -20.37 2.38 -11.03
C ARG A 191 -21.73 2.90 -11.50
N ILE A 192 -22.32 2.29 -12.53
CA ILE A 192 -23.65 2.63 -13.05
C ILE A 192 -24.75 2.12 -12.11
N MET A 193 -24.60 0.92 -11.56
CA MET A 193 -25.57 0.31 -10.65
C MET A 193 -25.76 1.09 -9.35
N ARG A 194 -24.76 1.90 -8.93
CA ARG A 194 -24.79 2.78 -7.74
C ARG A 194 -25.27 2.06 -6.46
N GLN A 195 -25.05 0.75 -6.35
CA GLN A 195 -25.50 -0.02 -5.21
C GLN A 195 -24.54 0.14 -4.02
N PRO A 196 -25.02 0.55 -2.83
CA PRO A 196 -24.15 0.75 -1.67
C PRO A 196 -23.48 -0.52 -1.14
N ARG A 197 -24.03 -1.70 -1.48
CA ARG A 197 -23.57 -3.00 -0.98
C ARG A 197 -22.48 -3.64 -1.83
N VAL A 198 -22.32 -3.20 -3.09
CA VAL A 198 -21.38 -3.81 -4.02
C VAL A 198 -20.43 -2.72 -4.52
N PRO A 199 -19.20 -2.64 -3.99
CA PRO A 199 -18.24 -1.68 -4.47
C PRO A 199 -17.91 -1.98 -5.95
N PRO A 200 -17.82 -0.98 -6.83
CA PRO A 200 -17.54 -1.20 -8.26
C PRO A 200 -16.28 -2.03 -8.52
N ILE A 201 -15.30 -1.94 -7.63
CA ILE A 201 -14.04 -2.69 -7.70
C ILE A 201 -14.26 -4.19 -7.50
N ALA A 202 -15.21 -4.61 -6.64
CA ALA A 202 -15.52 -6.02 -6.48
C ALA A 202 -16.08 -6.63 -7.78
N LEU A 203 -16.90 -5.88 -8.51
CA LEU A 203 -17.41 -6.30 -9.82
C LEU A 203 -16.32 -6.30 -10.88
N ALA A 204 -15.39 -5.35 -10.83
CA ALA A 204 -14.20 -5.35 -11.70
C ALA A 204 -13.36 -6.62 -11.51
N VAL A 205 -13.06 -6.97 -10.25
CA VAL A 205 -12.31 -8.18 -9.90
C VAL A 205 -13.06 -9.44 -10.32
N ALA A 206 -14.36 -9.52 -10.06
CA ALA A 206 -15.17 -10.68 -10.46
C ALA A 206 -15.22 -10.86 -11.98
N ALA A 207 -15.40 -9.77 -12.73
CA ALA A 207 -15.43 -9.81 -14.19
C ALA A 207 -14.05 -10.17 -14.79
N GLY A 208 -12.97 -9.59 -14.25
CA GLY A 208 -11.60 -9.93 -14.66
C GLY A 208 -11.24 -11.39 -14.34
N ALA A 209 -11.59 -11.87 -13.15
CA ALA A 209 -11.39 -13.26 -12.77
C ALA A 209 -12.19 -14.22 -13.66
N GLY A 210 -13.44 -13.88 -13.98
CA GLY A 210 -14.25 -14.64 -14.94
C GLY A 210 -13.61 -14.69 -16.33
N ALA A 211 -13.08 -13.56 -16.81
CA ALA A 211 -12.36 -13.50 -18.08
C ALA A 211 -11.12 -14.40 -18.09
N LEU A 212 -10.32 -14.40 -17.02
CA LEU A 212 -9.15 -15.29 -16.87
C LEU A 212 -9.52 -16.78 -16.91
N VAL A 213 -10.63 -17.15 -16.26
CA VAL A 213 -11.13 -18.54 -16.29
C VAL A 213 -11.57 -18.91 -17.70
N LEU A 214 -12.26 -18.01 -18.40
CA LEU A 214 -12.74 -18.24 -19.77
C LEU A 214 -11.59 -18.34 -20.79
N THR A 215 -10.54 -17.54 -20.64
CA THR A 215 -9.37 -17.58 -21.53
C THR A 215 -8.39 -18.71 -21.18
N GLY A 216 -8.60 -19.41 -20.07
CA GLY A 216 -7.67 -20.43 -19.58
C GLY A 216 -6.31 -19.87 -19.15
N GLN A 217 -6.19 -18.55 -19.00
CA GLN A 217 -4.95 -17.85 -18.61
C GLN A 217 -4.69 -17.90 -17.10
N LEU A 218 -5.19 -18.93 -16.40
CA LEU A 218 -4.84 -19.20 -15.01
C LEU A 218 -3.38 -19.69 -14.93
N SER A 219 -2.43 -18.80 -15.21
CA SER A 219 -1.02 -19.04 -14.96
C SER A 219 -0.82 -18.83 -13.46
N PRO A 220 -0.40 -19.86 -12.69
CA PRO A 220 0.17 -19.61 -11.37
C PRO A 220 1.27 -18.57 -11.56
N ALA A 221 1.26 -17.48 -10.79
CA ALA A 221 2.38 -16.54 -10.80
C ALA A 221 3.66 -17.38 -10.70
N PRO A 222 4.66 -17.20 -11.58
CA PRO A 222 5.87 -17.99 -11.55
C PRO A 222 6.68 -17.57 -10.31
N VAL A 223 6.27 -18.08 -9.16
CA VAL A 223 7.04 -18.08 -7.91
C VAL A 223 8.11 -19.17 -7.97
N TYR A 224 7.93 -20.12 -8.89
CA TYR A 224 8.80 -21.27 -9.08
C TYR A 224 9.72 -20.97 -10.25
N GLY A 225 11.03 -20.96 -9.99
CA GLY A 225 12.03 -20.98 -11.03
C GLY A 225 11.75 -22.15 -11.96
N ARG A 226 11.26 -21.87 -13.17
CA ARG A 226 11.67 -22.71 -14.30
C ARG A 226 13.18 -22.52 -14.40
N PRO A 227 13.99 -23.58 -14.33
CA PRO A 227 15.39 -23.43 -14.70
C PRO A 227 15.39 -22.88 -16.11
N GLN A 228 15.97 -21.70 -16.30
CA GLN A 228 16.26 -21.21 -17.64
C GLN A 228 17.36 -22.11 -18.19
N HIS A 229 16.96 -23.21 -18.83
CA HIS A 229 17.82 -23.88 -19.78
C HIS A 229 17.96 -22.91 -20.95
N TRP A 230 19.18 -22.43 -21.12
CA TRP A 230 19.71 -21.70 -22.27
C TRP A 230 19.24 -22.28 -23.60
#